data_AF-A0A359HLP3-F1
#
_entry.id   AF-A0A359HLP3-F1
#
_cell.length_a   1.000
_cell.length_b   1.000
_cell.length_c   1.000
_cell.angle_alpha   90.00
_cell.angle_beta   90.00
_cell.angle_gamma   90.00
#
_symmetry.space_group_name_H-M   'P 1'
#
loop_
_entity.id
_entity.type
_entity.pdbx_description
1 polymer ?
#
loop_
_entity_poly.entity_id
_entity_poly.type
_entity_poly.pdbx_seq_one_letter_code
_entity_poly.pdbx_strand_id
1 'polypeptide(L)'
;ISEPRSAPLHITPILAMLAAIALETLIFPMLNRSEHEHHPNAMFDSDDWAERLLASRATKIIFALFFFNWVYSAFMATYHLQENLIVQSDELKGFEWVKANTPSDSSFLLITDEQPMTDPVSEWFPAITQRNSIATLQGQEWTDGKNFEALMAAVLDVQSCAQQTIDCLQAWQAQTGVTFDYVFIRKPTTNEFQEFPGSLPLEYSLADAYRQIYQTDTISIWQRNSP
;
A
#
# COMPACT_ATOMS: atom_id res chain seq x y z
N ILE A 1 1.53 3.50 12.35
CA ILE A 1 0.62 3.50 11.19
C ILE A 1 1.05 2.32 10.34
N SER A 2 0.11 1.49 9.90
CA SER A 2 0.41 0.13 9.44
C SER A 2 0.25 0.01 7.93
N GLU A 3 1.26 -0.55 7.29
CA GLU A 3 1.23 -1.02 5.89
C GLU A 3 0.20 -2.15 5.74
N PRO A 4 -0.32 -2.39 4.52
CA PRO A 4 -1.22 -3.51 4.26
C PRO A 4 -0.52 -4.86 4.43
N ARG A 5 -1.24 -5.87 4.92
CA ARG A 5 -0.74 -7.23 5.20
C ARG A 5 -0.26 -7.96 3.95
N SER A 6 -0.75 -7.56 2.78
CA SER A 6 -0.35 -8.08 1.48
C SER A 6 0.80 -7.27 0.84
N ALA A 7 1.55 -6.50 1.63
CA ALA A 7 2.76 -5.83 1.15
C ALA A 7 3.67 -6.83 0.39
N PRO A 8 4.19 -6.46 -0.78
CA PRO A 8 4.86 -7.40 -1.67
C PRO A 8 5.98 -8.16 -0.95
N LEU A 9 5.94 -9.50 -1.03
CA LEU A 9 7.02 -10.36 -0.53
C LEU A 9 8.25 -10.16 -1.41
N HIS A 10 9.13 -9.27 -0.97
CA HIS A 10 10.28 -8.88 -1.74
C HIS A 10 11.38 -9.96 -1.70
N ILE A 11 11.89 -10.36 -2.87
CA ILE A 11 13.13 -11.15 -3.02
C ILE A 11 14.37 -10.33 -2.57
N THR A 12 14.18 -9.05 -2.24
CA THR A 12 15.20 -8.10 -1.83
C THR A 12 16.16 -8.60 -0.73
N PRO A 13 15.74 -9.29 0.35
CA PRO A 13 16.68 -9.82 1.33
C PRO A 13 17.64 -10.85 0.72
N ILE A 14 17.14 -11.73 -0.16
CA ILE A 14 17.94 -12.74 -0.85
C ILE A 14 18.94 -12.07 -1.79
N LEU A 15 18.50 -11.10 -2.58
CA LEU A 15 19.38 -10.34 -3.48
C LEU A 15 20.42 -9.52 -2.71
N ALA A 16 20.06 -8.92 -1.58
CA ALA A 16 20.98 -8.17 -0.73
C ALA A 16 22.08 -9.07 -0.16
N MET A 17 21.72 -10.28 0.30
CA MET A 17 22.70 -11.27 0.77
C MET A 17 23.65 -11.69 -0.35
N LEU A 18 23.12 -12.01 -1.54
CA LEU A 18 23.95 -12.39 -2.69
C LEU A 18 24.87 -11.25 -3.16
N ALA A 19 24.36 -10.01 -3.17
CA ALA A 19 25.15 -8.83 -3.51
C ALA A 19 26.27 -8.58 -2.49
N ALA A 20 26.01 -8.75 -1.20
CA ALA A 20 27.02 -8.63 -0.14
C ALA A 20 28.13 -9.66 -0.31
N ILE A 21 27.78 -10.93 -0.58
CA ILE A 21 28.75 -12.00 -0.84
C ILE A 21 29.61 -11.67 -2.07
N ALA A 22 29.00 -11.20 -3.15
CA ALA A 22 29.74 -10.82 -4.36
C ALA A 22 30.70 -9.62 -4.11
N LEU A 23 30.26 -8.64 -3.31
CA LEU A 23 31.06 -7.48 -2.94
C LEU A 23 32.31 -7.90 -2.15
N GLU A 24 32.15 -8.79 -1.17
CA GLU A 24 33.21 -9.29 -0.30
C GLU A 24 34.17 -10.23 -1.02
N THR A 25 33.65 -11.20 -1.76
CA THR A 25 34.46 -12.30 -2.32
C THR A 25 35.09 -11.97 -3.67
N LEU A 26 34.49 -11.07 -4.45
CA LEU A 26 34.93 -10.77 -5.81
C LEU A 26 35.44 -9.32 -5.94
N ILE A 27 34.64 -8.34 -5.54
CA ILE A 27 34.86 -6.93 -5.88
C ILE A 27 35.99 -6.33 -5.05
N PHE A 28 35.96 -6.43 -3.72
CA PHE A 28 37.01 -5.85 -2.87
C PHE A 28 38.39 -6.49 -3.06
N PRO A 29 38.53 -7.83 -3.18
CA PRO A 29 39.83 -8.44 -3.47
C PRO A 29 40.39 -8.00 -4.82
N MET A 30 39.54 -7.85 -5.86
CA MET A 30 39.97 -7.40 -7.17
C MET A 30 40.48 -5.94 -7.16
N LEU A 31 39.81 -5.06 -6.42
CA LEU A 31 40.20 -3.65 -6.29
C LEU A 31 41.48 -3.47 -5.46
N ASN A 32 41.62 -4.21 -4.36
CA ASN A 32 42.78 -4.11 -3.49
C ASN A 32 44.04 -4.79 -4.08
N ARG A 33 43.88 -5.69 -5.07
CA ARG A 33 45.00 -6.33 -5.78
C ARG A 33 45.87 -5.32 -6.55
N SER A 34 45.31 -4.19 -6.96
CA SER A 34 46.03 -3.14 -7.70
C SER A 34 46.86 -2.22 -6.79
N GLU A 35 46.55 -2.10 -5.50
CA GLU A 35 47.30 -1.24 -4.57
C GLU A 35 48.34 -2.03 -3.74
N HIS A 36 48.21 -3.36 -3.64
CA HIS A 36 49.07 -4.22 -2.79
C HIS A 36 50.34 -4.79 -3.45
N GLU A 37 50.75 -4.35 -4.65
CA GLU A 37 52.06 -4.74 -5.20
C GLU A 37 53.27 -4.29 -4.33
N HIS A 38 53.06 -3.51 -3.27
CA HIS A 38 54.14 -2.97 -2.42
C HIS A 38 54.26 -3.55 -0.99
N HIS A 39 53.40 -4.50 -0.55
CA HIS A 39 53.54 -5.12 0.78
C HIS A 39 53.18 -6.63 0.77
N PRO A 40 54.17 -7.55 0.62
CA PRO A 40 53.92 -8.97 0.38
C PRO A 40 53.31 -9.76 1.55
N ASN A 41 53.24 -9.20 2.76
CA ASN A 41 52.96 -9.97 3.98
C ASN A 41 51.73 -9.51 4.79
N ALA A 42 50.87 -8.65 4.27
CA ALA A 42 49.70 -8.14 5.00
C ALA A 42 48.37 -8.78 4.56
N MET A 43 48.39 -10.01 4.05
CA MET A 43 47.23 -10.54 3.32
C MET A 43 46.12 -11.13 4.22
N PHE A 44 46.38 -11.50 5.49
CA PHE A 44 45.39 -12.24 6.30
C PHE A 44 45.56 -12.14 7.83
N ASP A 45 45.67 -10.95 8.43
CA ASP A 45 45.87 -10.87 9.91
C ASP A 45 45.00 -9.85 10.66
N SER A 46 44.02 -9.22 10.01
CA SER A 46 42.94 -8.52 10.73
C SER A 46 41.58 -9.09 10.37
N ASP A 47 40.91 -9.66 11.38
CA ASP A 47 39.50 -10.10 11.33
C ASP A 47 38.52 -8.91 11.19
N ASP A 48 39.04 -7.68 11.09
CA ASP A 48 38.25 -6.48 11.06
C ASP A 48 37.90 -6.06 9.63
N TRP A 49 36.75 -6.52 9.17
CA TRP A 49 36.15 -6.19 7.86
C TRP A 49 36.13 -4.68 7.56
N ALA A 50 36.05 -3.83 8.59
CA ALA A 50 36.05 -2.37 8.46
C ALA A 50 37.40 -1.83 7.94
N GLU A 51 38.53 -2.43 8.35
CA GLU A 51 39.85 -2.02 7.88
C GLU A 51 40.04 -2.36 6.40
N ARG A 52 39.53 -3.52 5.95
CA ARG A 52 39.61 -3.97 4.54
C ARG A 52 38.77 -3.10 3.62
N LEU A 53 37.61 -2.64 4.09
CA LEU A 53 36.73 -1.70 3.39
C LEU A 53 37.34 -0.30 3.26
N LEU A 54 38.09 0.14 4.27
CA LEU A 54 38.67 1.47 4.34
C LEU A 54 40.17 1.49 4.02
N ALA A 55 40.72 0.41 3.48
CA ALA A 55 42.14 0.29 3.15
C ALA A 55 42.51 1.17 1.95
N SER A 56 41.80 1.02 0.82
CA SER A 56 42.13 1.70 -0.44
C SER A 56 41.28 2.93 -0.72
N ARG A 57 41.84 3.89 -1.47
CA ARG A 57 41.09 5.10 -1.89
C ARG A 57 39.93 4.72 -2.82
N ALA A 58 40.15 3.74 -3.70
CA ALA A 58 39.13 3.23 -4.61
C ALA A 58 37.95 2.60 -3.84
N THR A 59 38.22 1.77 -2.83
CA THR A 59 37.15 1.14 -2.04
C THR A 59 36.37 2.17 -1.22
N LYS A 60 37.03 3.21 -0.68
CA LYS A 60 36.34 4.34 -0.02
C LYS A 60 35.36 5.06 -0.96
N ILE A 61 35.78 5.35 -2.19
CA ILE A 61 34.92 6.05 -3.17
C ILE A 61 33.73 5.16 -3.54
N ILE A 62 33.97 3.88 -3.83
CA ILE A 62 32.90 2.93 -4.18
C ILE A 62 31.93 2.73 -3.02
N PHE A 63 32.44 2.58 -1.80
CA PHE A 63 31.61 2.49 -0.60
C PHE A 63 30.79 3.76 -0.38
N ALA A 64 31.39 4.95 -0.54
CA ALA A 64 30.66 6.20 -0.44
C ALA A 64 29.55 6.30 -1.49
N LEU A 65 29.81 5.91 -2.74
CA LEU A 65 28.80 5.89 -3.81
C LEU A 65 27.64 4.94 -3.48
N PHE A 66 27.95 3.72 -3.02
CA PHE A 66 26.92 2.77 -2.59
C PHE A 66 26.13 3.28 -1.40
N PHE A 67 26.80 3.84 -0.40
CA PHE A 67 26.16 4.41 0.77
C PHE A 67 25.20 5.54 0.40
N PHE A 68 25.64 6.50 -0.42
CA PHE A 68 24.77 7.58 -0.90
C PHE A 68 23.61 7.05 -1.73
N ASN A 69 23.86 6.07 -2.61
CA ASN A 69 22.80 5.42 -3.37
C ASN A 69 21.78 4.73 -2.44
N TRP A 70 22.22 4.01 -1.40
CA TRP A 70 21.32 3.34 -0.45
C TRP A 70 20.50 4.33 0.36
N VAL A 71 21.12 5.41 0.85
CA VAL A 71 20.40 6.46 1.58
C VAL A 71 19.37 7.12 0.68
N TYR A 72 19.74 7.45 -0.56
CA TYR A 72 18.83 8.03 -1.54
C TYR A 72 17.68 7.07 -1.89
N SER A 73 17.99 5.80 -2.19
CA SER A 73 16.98 4.78 -2.48
C SER A 73 16.04 4.55 -1.30
N ALA A 74 16.56 4.49 -0.06
CA ALA A 74 15.74 4.31 1.13
C ALA A 74 14.83 5.52 1.37
N PHE A 75 15.33 6.73 1.17
CA PHE A 75 14.54 7.95 1.26
C PHE A 75 13.42 7.97 0.22
N MET A 76 13.73 7.69 -1.05
CA MET A 76 12.75 7.63 -2.13
C MET A 76 11.70 6.54 -1.89
N ALA A 77 12.13 5.34 -1.47
CA ALA A 77 11.21 4.25 -1.15
C ALA A 77 10.25 4.65 -0.02
N THR A 78 10.76 5.22 1.07
CA THR A 78 9.93 5.65 2.21
C THR A 78 8.91 6.72 1.78
N TYR A 79 9.34 7.67 0.94
CA TYR A 79 8.46 8.70 0.42
C TYR A 79 7.32 8.10 -0.42
N HIS A 80 7.63 7.17 -1.33
CA HIS A 80 6.61 6.49 -2.14
C HIS A 80 5.66 5.59 -1.31
N LEU A 81 6.17 4.91 -0.27
CA LEU A 81 5.34 4.09 0.62
C LEU A 81 4.37 4.95 1.44
N GLN A 82 4.82 6.11 1.93
CA GLN A 82 3.99 7.03 2.70
C GLN A 82 2.81 7.59 1.92
N GLU A 83 2.97 7.76 0.62
CA GLU A 83 1.92 8.31 -0.24
C GLU A 83 0.85 7.27 -0.59
N ASN A 84 1.25 6.01 -0.81
CA ASN A 84 0.38 5.02 -1.47
C ASN A 84 -0.08 3.85 -0.58
N LEU A 85 0.55 3.60 0.57
CA LEU A 85 0.29 2.37 1.37
C LEU A 85 -0.07 2.66 2.82
N ILE A 86 -0.40 3.93 3.11
CA ILE A 86 -0.72 4.40 4.46
C ILE A 86 -2.09 5.07 4.46
N VAL A 87 -2.93 4.68 5.42
CA VAL A 87 -4.18 5.39 5.73
C VAL A 87 -3.84 6.82 6.17
N GLN A 88 -4.39 7.80 5.45
CA GLN A 88 -4.15 9.22 5.67
C GLN A 88 -4.85 9.72 6.94
N SER A 89 -4.43 10.88 7.44
CA SER A 89 -4.96 11.43 8.70
C SER A 89 -6.45 11.76 8.63
N ASP A 90 -6.96 12.19 7.47
CA ASP A 90 -8.38 12.49 7.29
C ASP A 90 -9.24 11.22 7.15
N GLU A 91 -8.69 10.16 6.56
CA GLU A 91 -9.33 8.84 6.53
C GLU A 91 -9.46 8.26 7.95
N LEU A 92 -8.42 8.39 8.78
CA LEU A 92 -8.46 7.97 10.19
C LEU A 92 -9.54 8.72 10.98
N LYS A 93 -9.68 10.04 10.79
CA LYS A 93 -10.77 10.83 11.39
C LYS A 93 -12.15 10.32 10.92
N GLY A 94 -12.26 9.97 9.64
CA GLY A 94 -13.45 9.34 9.09
C GLY A 94 -13.78 8.02 9.77
N PHE A 95 -12.79 7.16 10.00
CA PHE A 95 -12.97 5.88 10.68
C PHE A 95 -13.42 6.06 12.13
N GLU A 96 -12.80 7.00 12.85
CA GLU A 96 -13.21 7.36 14.21
C GLU A 96 -14.65 7.87 14.24
N TRP A 97 -15.02 8.71 13.26
CA TRP A 97 -16.38 9.21 13.12
C TRP A 97 -17.36 8.07 12.87
N VAL A 98 -17.06 7.15 11.94
CA VAL A 98 -17.90 5.96 11.65
C VAL A 98 -18.12 5.15 12.92
N LYS A 99 -17.03 4.86 13.65
CA LYS A 99 -17.10 4.07 14.89
C LYS A 99 -18.01 4.69 15.94
N ALA A 100 -18.02 6.02 16.03
CA ALA A 100 -18.80 6.75 17.03
C ALA A 100 -20.26 7.03 16.61
N ASN A 101 -20.55 7.11 15.30
CA ASN A 101 -21.82 7.65 14.79
C ASN A 101 -22.68 6.66 14.01
N THR A 102 -22.24 5.41 13.83
CA THR A 102 -23.01 4.39 13.10
C THR A 102 -23.34 3.19 14.00
N PRO A 103 -24.46 2.47 13.77
CA PRO A 103 -24.75 1.22 14.49
C PRO A 103 -23.65 0.17 14.33
N SER A 104 -23.39 -0.64 15.36
CA SER A 104 -22.29 -1.63 15.36
C SER A 104 -22.43 -2.76 14.34
N ASP A 105 -23.66 -3.06 13.91
CA ASP A 105 -24.01 -4.07 12.92
C ASP A 105 -24.05 -3.53 11.48
N SER A 106 -23.81 -2.23 11.30
CA SER A 106 -23.83 -1.58 9.99
C SER A 106 -22.84 -2.20 9.01
N SER A 107 -23.27 -2.26 7.76
CA SER A 107 -22.49 -2.75 6.63
C SER A 107 -22.08 -1.61 5.70
N PHE A 108 -20.79 -1.57 5.36
CA PHE A 108 -20.18 -0.55 4.53
C PHE A 108 -19.64 -1.15 3.24
N LEU A 109 -19.97 -0.51 2.12
CA LEU A 109 -19.28 -0.70 0.86
C LEU A 109 -18.23 0.41 0.72
N LEU A 110 -16.96 0.02 0.56
CA LEU A 110 -15.85 0.95 0.38
C LEU A 110 -15.52 1.07 -1.12
N ILE A 111 -15.50 2.29 -1.63
CA ILE A 111 -15.10 2.64 -3.00
C ILE A 111 -13.88 3.54 -2.89
N THR A 112 -12.71 2.96 -3.12
CA THR A 112 -11.41 3.63 -2.95
C THR A 112 -10.73 3.92 -4.28
N ASP A 113 -11.20 3.28 -5.36
CA ASP A 113 -10.57 3.29 -6.69
C ASP A 113 -9.12 2.74 -6.69
N GLU A 114 -8.79 1.97 -5.64
CA GLU A 114 -7.50 1.29 -5.51
C GLU A 114 -7.61 -0.21 -5.77
N GLN A 115 -6.46 -0.82 -6.10
CA GLN A 115 -6.39 -2.27 -6.25
C GLN A 115 -6.59 -2.94 -4.87
N PRO A 116 -7.58 -3.84 -4.72
CA PRO A 116 -8.03 -4.27 -3.40
C PRO A 116 -7.04 -5.18 -2.64
N MET A 117 -5.93 -5.58 -3.27
CA MET A 117 -4.81 -6.27 -2.61
C MET A 117 -3.77 -5.32 -1.99
N THR A 118 -3.78 -4.04 -2.38
CA THR A 118 -2.84 -3.03 -1.89
C THR A 118 -3.54 -1.87 -1.20
N ASP A 119 -4.88 -1.86 -1.17
CA ASP A 119 -5.69 -0.80 -0.59
C ASP A 119 -5.63 -0.79 0.95
N PRO A 120 -4.94 0.20 1.58
CA PRO A 120 -4.83 0.28 3.01
C PRO A 120 -6.15 0.69 3.68
N VAL A 121 -7.00 1.45 2.99
CA VAL A 121 -8.29 1.92 3.53
C VAL A 121 -9.22 0.72 3.69
N SER A 122 -9.40 -0.09 2.65
CA SER A 122 -10.24 -1.29 2.72
C SER A 122 -9.72 -2.32 3.73
N GLU A 123 -8.41 -2.44 3.89
CA GLU A 123 -7.84 -3.37 4.87
C GLU A 123 -8.09 -2.92 6.33
N TRP A 124 -7.78 -1.65 6.63
CA TRP A 124 -7.79 -1.17 8.02
C TRP A 124 -9.17 -0.73 8.50
N PHE A 125 -10.10 -0.42 7.60
CA PHE A 125 -11.44 0.01 7.94
C PHE A 125 -12.15 -0.91 8.93
N PRO A 126 -12.34 -2.23 8.69
CA PRO A 126 -13.07 -3.09 9.63
C PRO A 126 -12.35 -3.21 10.98
N ALA A 127 -11.02 -3.22 10.99
CA ALA A 127 -10.22 -3.33 12.22
C ALA A 127 -10.35 -2.09 13.12
N ILE A 128 -10.38 -0.89 12.53
CA ILE A 128 -10.42 0.37 13.28
C ILE A 128 -11.87 0.72 13.66
N THR A 129 -12.79 0.64 12.69
CA THR A 129 -14.19 1.06 12.86
C THR A 129 -15.02 0.05 13.63
N GLN A 130 -14.62 -1.23 13.62
CA GLN A 130 -15.44 -2.34 14.13
C GLN A 130 -16.83 -2.36 13.45
N ARG A 131 -16.86 -2.14 12.12
CA ARG A 131 -18.03 -2.27 11.26
C ARG A 131 -17.77 -3.31 10.18
N ASN A 132 -18.84 -3.83 9.61
CA ASN A 132 -18.74 -4.82 8.54
C ASN A 132 -18.31 -4.11 7.25
N SER A 133 -17.17 -4.51 6.69
CA SER A 133 -16.75 -4.07 5.36
C SER A 133 -17.03 -5.17 4.35
N ILE A 134 -17.91 -4.88 3.40
CA ILE A 134 -18.43 -5.86 2.44
C ILE A 134 -17.38 -6.25 1.38
N ALA A 135 -16.55 -5.29 0.98
CA ALA A 135 -15.62 -5.45 -0.14
C ALA A 135 -14.15 -5.57 0.30
N THR A 136 -13.88 -5.86 1.58
CA THR A 136 -12.51 -6.11 2.04
C THR A 136 -12.09 -7.54 1.71
N LEU A 137 -11.09 -7.69 0.85
CA LEU A 137 -10.52 -9.01 0.50
C LEU A 137 -9.59 -9.58 1.57
N GLN A 138 -8.81 -8.70 2.21
CA GLN A 138 -7.78 -9.11 3.16
C GLN A 138 -8.41 -9.86 4.35
N GLY A 139 -7.92 -11.08 4.60
CA GLY A 139 -8.44 -11.99 5.62
C GLY A 139 -9.52 -12.96 5.12
N GLN A 140 -10.24 -12.63 4.03
CA GLN A 140 -11.24 -13.52 3.44
C GLN A 140 -10.62 -14.71 2.69
N GLU A 141 -9.35 -14.60 2.31
CA GLU A 141 -8.53 -15.66 1.71
C GLU A 141 -8.61 -16.98 2.49
N TRP A 142 -8.74 -16.89 3.82
CA TRP A 142 -8.70 -18.03 4.72
C TRP A 142 -10.09 -18.53 5.12
N THR A 143 -11.11 -17.68 5.01
CA THR A 143 -12.49 -17.97 5.46
C THR A 143 -13.40 -18.40 4.31
N ASP A 144 -13.24 -17.83 3.11
CA ASP A 144 -14.12 -18.08 1.96
C ASP A 144 -13.61 -19.21 1.03
N GLY A 145 -12.40 -19.71 1.26
CA GLY A 145 -11.85 -20.89 0.59
C GLY A 145 -12.01 -20.87 -0.93
N LYS A 146 -12.81 -21.79 -1.49
CA LYS A 146 -13.01 -21.94 -2.95
C LYS A 146 -13.73 -20.75 -3.60
N ASN A 147 -14.36 -19.87 -2.83
CA ASN A 147 -15.09 -18.72 -3.36
C ASN A 147 -14.25 -17.44 -3.40
N PHE A 148 -12.98 -17.49 -2.96
CA PHE A 148 -12.13 -16.31 -2.92
C PHE A 148 -11.92 -15.67 -4.31
N GLU A 149 -11.79 -16.47 -5.38
CA GLU A 149 -11.68 -15.92 -6.74
C GLU A 149 -12.94 -15.17 -7.18
N ALA A 150 -14.13 -15.68 -6.83
CA ALA A 150 -15.39 -15.02 -7.13
C ALA A 150 -15.55 -13.73 -6.31
N LEU A 151 -15.13 -13.74 -5.05
CA LEU A 151 -15.09 -12.56 -4.20
C LEU A 151 -14.12 -11.51 -4.77
N MET A 152 -12.90 -11.91 -5.12
CA MET A 152 -11.90 -11.06 -5.78
C MET A 152 -12.48 -10.39 -7.02
N ALA A 153 -13.13 -11.16 -7.90
CA ALA A 153 -13.77 -10.63 -9.10
C ALA A 153 -14.89 -9.63 -8.75
N ALA A 154 -15.74 -9.94 -7.77
CA ALA A 154 -16.81 -9.04 -7.33
C ALA A 154 -16.29 -7.74 -6.70
N VAL A 155 -15.19 -7.80 -5.94
CA VAL A 155 -14.56 -6.61 -5.35
C VAL A 155 -13.88 -5.76 -6.43
N LEU A 156 -13.18 -6.37 -7.39
CA LEU A 156 -12.61 -5.63 -8.52
C LEU A 156 -13.70 -4.94 -9.36
N ASP A 157 -14.81 -5.64 -9.60
CA ASP A 157 -15.95 -5.13 -10.35
C ASP A 157 -16.57 -3.90 -9.67
N VAL A 158 -16.78 -3.96 -8.33
CA VAL A 158 -17.39 -2.83 -7.61
C VAL A 158 -16.47 -1.61 -7.51
N GLN A 159 -15.14 -1.78 -7.45
CA GLN A 159 -14.22 -0.64 -7.48
C GLN A 159 -14.33 0.13 -8.80
N SER A 160 -14.61 -0.55 -9.92
CA SER A 160 -14.83 0.10 -11.22
C SER A 160 -16.05 1.05 -11.25
N CYS A 161 -16.96 0.93 -10.26
CA CYS A 161 -18.10 1.82 -10.12
C CYS A 161 -17.71 3.23 -9.62
N ALA A 162 -16.48 3.44 -9.12
CA ALA A 162 -16.01 4.77 -8.72
C ALA A 162 -16.24 5.81 -9.84
N GLN A 163 -15.99 5.39 -11.09
CA GLN A 163 -16.04 6.25 -12.28
C GLN A 163 -17.39 6.27 -12.99
N GLN A 164 -18.42 5.66 -12.38
CA GLN A 164 -19.73 5.44 -12.98
C GLN A 164 -20.83 6.07 -12.13
N THR A 165 -22.09 5.90 -12.53
CA THR A 165 -23.25 6.33 -11.74
C THR A 165 -23.65 5.24 -10.74
N ILE A 166 -24.59 5.59 -9.85
CA ILE A 166 -25.23 4.68 -8.90
C ILE A 166 -25.82 3.41 -9.56
N ASP A 167 -26.17 3.47 -10.84
CA ASP A 167 -26.66 2.31 -11.60
C ASP A 167 -25.64 1.16 -11.61
N CYS A 168 -24.33 1.48 -11.61
CA CYS A 168 -23.27 0.48 -11.49
C CYS A 168 -23.35 -0.26 -10.15
N LEU A 169 -23.51 0.47 -9.05
CA LEU A 169 -23.69 -0.14 -7.74
C LEU A 169 -24.95 -0.99 -7.68
N GLN A 170 -26.07 -0.51 -8.24
CA GLN A 170 -27.33 -1.25 -8.26
C GLN A 170 -27.22 -2.54 -9.09
N ALA A 171 -26.56 -2.50 -10.24
CA ALA A 171 -26.28 -3.67 -11.07
C ALA A 171 -25.41 -4.67 -10.32
N TRP A 172 -24.35 -4.20 -9.66
CA TRP A 172 -23.48 -5.03 -8.82
C TRP A 172 -24.25 -5.70 -7.68
N GLN A 173 -25.15 -4.97 -7.00
CA GLN A 173 -26.02 -5.53 -5.96
C GLN A 173 -26.97 -6.59 -6.52
N ALA A 174 -27.54 -6.35 -7.70
CA ALA A 174 -28.43 -7.31 -8.35
C ALA A 174 -27.70 -8.60 -8.78
N GLN A 175 -26.44 -8.47 -9.21
CA GLN A 175 -25.61 -9.59 -9.65
C GLN A 175 -25.08 -10.43 -8.48
N THR A 176 -24.64 -9.78 -7.40
CA THR A 176 -24.01 -10.44 -6.25
C THR A 176 -25.02 -10.84 -5.17
N GLY A 177 -26.19 -10.20 -5.13
CA GLY A 177 -27.17 -10.34 -4.05
C GLY A 177 -26.75 -9.66 -2.75
N VAL A 178 -25.67 -8.87 -2.77
CA VAL A 178 -25.07 -8.26 -1.58
C VAL A 178 -25.72 -6.91 -1.25
N THR A 179 -26.05 -6.71 0.02
CA THR A 179 -26.64 -5.49 0.54
C THR A 179 -25.69 -4.75 1.47
N PHE A 180 -25.80 -3.42 1.51
CA PHE A 180 -25.03 -2.56 2.41
C PHE A 180 -25.85 -1.34 2.83
N ASP A 181 -25.57 -0.82 4.02
CA ASP A 181 -26.28 0.33 4.61
C ASP A 181 -25.61 1.66 4.25
N TYR A 182 -24.29 1.63 4.10
CA TYR A 182 -23.45 2.81 3.88
C TYR A 182 -22.50 2.61 2.70
N VAL A 183 -22.19 3.71 2.01
CA VAL A 183 -21.11 3.80 1.03
C VAL A 183 -20.05 4.76 1.56
N PHE A 184 -18.82 4.28 1.66
CA PHE A 184 -17.64 5.08 1.94
C PHE A 184 -16.90 5.30 0.63
N ILE A 185 -16.62 6.56 0.29
CA ILE A 185 -15.92 6.93 -0.94
C ILE A 185 -14.62 7.65 -0.57
N ARG A 186 -13.51 7.17 -1.11
CA ARG A 186 -12.25 7.92 -1.14
C ARG A 186 -12.25 8.80 -2.39
N LYS A 187 -11.83 10.05 -2.21
CA LYS A 187 -11.68 11.04 -3.27
C LYS A 187 -10.22 11.08 -3.70
N PRO A 188 -9.95 11.26 -5.00
CA PRO A 188 -8.58 11.47 -5.45
C PRO A 188 -8.00 12.72 -4.79
N THR A 189 -6.76 12.63 -4.33
CA THR A 189 -6.01 13.79 -3.85
C THR A 189 -5.56 14.61 -5.06
N THR A 190 -5.76 15.92 -5.00
CA THR A 190 -5.51 16.90 -6.09
C THR A 190 -4.05 16.99 -6.57
N ASN A 191 -3.13 16.20 -6.03
CA ASN A 191 -1.71 16.18 -6.39
C ASN A 191 -1.31 15.04 -7.34
N GLU A 192 -2.21 14.11 -7.63
CA GLU A 192 -1.93 13.05 -8.58
C GLU A 192 -2.04 13.60 -10.00
N PHE A 193 -0.90 13.75 -10.67
CA PHE A 193 -0.79 13.91 -12.13
C PHE A 193 -1.20 12.61 -12.86
N GLN A 194 -2.30 12.00 -12.44
CA GLN A 194 -2.84 10.79 -13.01
C GLN A 194 -4.23 11.11 -13.55
N GLU A 195 -4.37 10.94 -14.87
CA GLU A 195 -5.59 11.05 -15.67
C GLU A 195 -6.65 9.99 -15.30
N PHE A 196 -6.78 9.62 -14.03
CA PHE A 196 -7.92 8.84 -13.58
C PHE A 196 -9.05 9.82 -13.25
N PRO A 197 -10.24 9.66 -13.85
CA PRO A 197 -11.39 10.43 -13.41
C PRO A 197 -11.58 10.13 -11.91
N GLY A 198 -12.04 11.08 -11.11
CA GLY A 198 -12.28 10.84 -9.69
C GLY A 198 -13.61 10.13 -9.47
N SER A 199 -13.88 9.70 -8.24
CA SER A 199 -15.19 9.17 -7.80
C SER A 199 -16.38 10.15 -7.89
N LEU A 200 -16.18 11.31 -8.53
CA LEU A 200 -17.14 12.39 -8.69
C LEU A 200 -18.45 11.96 -9.37
N PRO A 201 -18.45 11.20 -10.50
CA PRO A 201 -19.70 10.77 -11.13
C PRO A 201 -20.58 9.98 -10.16
N LEU A 202 -19.95 9.09 -9.38
CA LEU A 202 -20.65 8.27 -8.40
C LEU A 202 -21.21 9.15 -7.28
N GLU A 203 -20.40 10.04 -6.68
CA GLU A 203 -20.83 10.95 -5.62
C GLU A 203 -22.04 11.79 -6.02
N TYR A 204 -22.03 12.38 -7.23
CA TYR A 204 -23.15 13.18 -7.71
C TYR A 204 -24.43 12.35 -7.87
N SER A 205 -24.32 11.13 -8.38
CA SER A 205 -25.48 10.24 -8.59
C SER A 205 -26.02 9.63 -7.29
N LEU A 206 -25.22 9.57 -6.22
CA LEU A 206 -25.66 9.04 -4.94
C LEU A 206 -26.70 9.91 -4.25
N ALA A 207 -26.71 11.22 -4.52
CA ALA A 207 -27.60 12.17 -3.86
C ALA A 207 -29.11 11.86 -4.00
N ASP A 208 -29.50 11.11 -5.03
CA ASP A 208 -30.90 10.75 -5.27
C ASP A 208 -31.40 9.60 -4.39
N ALA A 209 -30.51 8.71 -3.93
CA ALA A 209 -30.88 7.50 -3.18
C ALA A 209 -30.18 7.38 -1.82
N TYR A 210 -29.14 8.18 -1.60
CA TYR A 210 -28.36 8.20 -0.37
C TYR A 210 -28.27 9.63 0.16
N ARG A 211 -28.17 9.72 1.49
CA ARG A 211 -27.90 10.97 2.19
C ARG A 211 -26.43 11.00 2.60
N GLN A 212 -25.72 12.05 2.21
CA GLN A 212 -24.38 12.30 2.71
C GLN A 212 -24.42 12.66 4.21
N ILE A 213 -23.63 11.95 5.02
CA ILE A 213 -23.61 12.11 6.49
C ILE A 213 -22.26 12.61 7.02
N TYR A 214 -21.20 12.47 6.22
CA TYR A 214 -19.86 12.92 6.56
C TYR A 214 -19.06 13.24 5.30
N GLN A 215 -18.19 14.26 5.35
CA GLN A 215 -17.34 14.66 4.24
C GLN A 215 -16.08 15.37 4.73
N THR A 216 -14.97 15.09 4.06
CA THR A 216 -13.72 15.86 4.09
C THR A 216 -13.28 16.14 2.64
N ASP A 217 -12.06 16.67 2.50
CA ASP A 217 -11.41 16.86 1.20
C ASP A 217 -11.05 15.52 0.53
N THR A 218 -10.77 14.47 1.31
CA THR A 218 -10.30 13.17 0.81
C THR A 218 -11.34 12.06 0.90
N ILE A 219 -12.43 12.22 1.66
CA ILE A 219 -13.45 11.16 1.81
C ILE A 219 -14.88 11.71 1.88
N SER A 220 -15.85 10.87 1.53
CA SER A 220 -17.27 11.10 1.76
C SER A 220 -17.97 9.82 2.23
N ILE A 221 -18.99 9.96 3.08
CA ILE A 221 -19.77 8.83 3.62
C ILE A 221 -21.25 9.10 3.38
N TRP A 222 -21.91 8.10 2.81
CA TRP A 222 -23.28 8.15 2.35
C TRP A 222 -24.10 7.06 3.03
N GLN A 223 -25.26 7.42 3.56
CA GLN A 223 -26.22 6.50 4.17
C GLN A 223 -27.36 6.25 3.21
N ARG A 224 -27.75 4.98 3.02
CA ARG A 224 -28.92 4.64 2.22
C ARG A 224 -30.17 5.27 2.83
N ASN A 225 -30.99 5.94 2.02
CA ASN A 225 -32.29 6.40 2.48
C ASN A 225 -33.14 5.19 2.84
N SER A 226 -33.70 5.16 4.05
CA SER A 226 -34.68 4.12 4.41
C SER A 226 -35.86 4.20 3.44
N PRO A 227 -36.35 3.06 2.92
CA PRO A 227 -37.57 3.03 2.09
C PRO A 227 -38.80 3.53 2.85
#